data_AF-A0A3A5VBQ5-F1
#
_entry.id   AF-A0A3A5VBQ5-F1
#
_cell.length_a   1.000
_cell.length_b   1.000
_cell.length_c   1.000
_cell.angle_alpha   90.00
_cell.angle_beta   90.00
_cell.angle_gamma   90.00
#
_symmetry.space_group_name_H-M   'P 1'
#
loop_
_entity.id
_entity.type
_entity.pdbx_description
1 polymer ?
#
loop_
_entity_poly.entity_id
_entity_poly.type
_entity_poly.pdbx_seq_one_letter_code
_entity_poly.pdbx_strand_id
1 'polypeptide(L)'
;MDGIIQNNQPLFILVWAGSILSIIITLILGIMNLSGTQVYLLVFASILYLIGVQLPTFRFNIPLNNSLQHLDIESSEESEATSVRDAFEIPWNRWNNIRTVNAILAVSMLLVLLIRS
;
A
#
# COMPACT_ATOMS: atom_id res chain seq x y z
N MET A 1 10.58 18.95 9.02
CA MET A 1 11.03 17.56 8.73
C MET A 1 11.69 17.58 7.38
N ASP A 2 12.98 17.23 7.33
CA ASP A 2 13.87 17.52 6.21
C ASP A 2 13.38 16.96 4.85
N GLY A 3 13.46 17.81 3.82
CA GLY A 3 13.04 17.56 2.44
C GLY A 3 13.77 16.44 1.69
N ILE A 4 14.51 15.59 2.39
CA ILE A 4 15.19 14.40 1.83
C ILE A 4 14.17 13.30 1.49
N ILE A 5 13.01 13.26 2.17
CA ILE A 5 11.91 12.31 1.87
C ILE A 5 10.94 12.83 0.80
N GLN A 6 10.89 14.15 0.58
CA GLN A 6 9.86 14.81 -0.25
C GLN A 6 10.25 14.99 -1.73
N ASN A 7 11.47 14.61 -2.13
CA ASN A 7 11.96 14.84 -3.50
C ASN A 7 11.91 13.57 -4.37
N ASN A 8 10.72 13.11 -4.78
CA ASN A 8 10.53 12.00 -5.72
C ASN A 8 11.46 10.80 -5.45
N GLN A 9 11.53 10.34 -4.20
CA GLN A 9 12.52 9.33 -3.79
C GLN A 9 12.46 8.11 -4.72
N PRO A 10 13.45 7.94 -5.62
CA PRO A 10 13.34 6.98 -6.71
C PRO A 10 13.33 5.55 -6.18
N LEU A 11 13.98 5.31 -5.04
CA LEU A 11 13.96 4.04 -4.33
C LEU A 11 12.56 3.68 -3.81
N PHE A 12 11.80 4.65 -3.29
CA PHE A 12 10.44 4.41 -2.84
C PHE A 12 9.56 4.00 -4.03
N ILE A 13 9.61 4.75 -5.12
CA ILE A 13 8.84 4.46 -6.35
C ILE A 13 9.25 3.10 -6.92
N LEU A 14 10.55 2.81 -6.96
CA LEU A 14 11.09 1.55 -7.45
C LEU A 14 10.57 0.36 -6.65
N VAL A 15 10.64 0.41 -5.32
CA VAL A 15 10.16 -0.68 -4.45
C VAL A 15 8.64 -0.81 -4.54
N TRP A 16 7.92 0.32 -4.54
CA TRP A 16 6.47 0.33 -4.61
C TRP A 16 5.95 -0.23 -5.95
N ALA A 17 6.39 0.33 -7.08
CA ALA A 17 6.02 -0.16 -8.41
C ALA A 17 6.56 -1.56 -8.67
N GLY A 18 7.78 -1.86 -8.20
CA GLY A 18 8.38 -3.19 -8.29
C GLY A 18 7.57 -4.26 -7.56
N SER A 19 6.94 -3.92 -6.43
CA SER A 19 6.07 -4.85 -5.71
C SER A 19 4.79 -5.20 -6.48
N ILE A 20 4.19 -4.21 -7.17
CA ILE A 20 3.03 -4.42 -8.05
C ILE A 20 3.44 -5.33 -9.21
N LEU A 21 4.55 -5.01 -9.86
CA LEU A 21 5.05 -5.78 -10.99
C LEU A 21 5.40 -7.22 -10.59
N SER A 22 6.00 -7.41 -9.41
CA SER A 22 6.31 -8.74 -8.88
C SER A 22 5.06 -9.59 -8.74
N ILE A 23 3.99 -9.06 -8.13
CA ILE A 23 2.73 -9.80 -7.97
C ILE A 23 2.09 -10.14 -9.32
N ILE A 24 2.14 -9.23 -10.29
CA ILE A 24 1.62 -9.49 -11.64
C ILE A 24 2.42 -10.61 -12.33
N ILE A 25 3.75 -10.54 -12.29
CA ILE A 25 4.62 -11.56 -12.88
C ILE A 25 4.42 -12.91 -12.19
N THR A 26 4.39 -12.95 -10.86
CA THR A 26 4.13 -14.17 -10.10
C THR A 26 2.76 -14.75 -10.44
N LEU A 27 1.72 -13.92 -10.60
CA LEU A 27 0.40 -14.36 -11.00
C LEU A 27 0.41 -15.02 -12.39
N ILE A 28 1.04 -14.36 -13.37
CA ILE A 28 1.14 -14.88 -14.75
C ILE A 28 1.88 -16.21 -14.76
N LEU A 29 3.09 -16.26 -14.18
CA LEU A 29 3.89 -17.48 -14.14
C LEU A 29 3.20 -18.58 -13.34
N GLY A 30 2.53 -18.25 -12.25
CA GLY A 30 1.81 -19.22 -11.43
C GLY A 30 0.60 -19.81 -12.15
N ILE A 31 -0.17 -19.02 -12.91
CA ILE A 31 -1.27 -19.56 -13.74
C ILE A 31 -0.74 -20.55 -14.79
N MET A 32 0.47 -20.33 -15.32
CA MET A 32 1.07 -21.21 -16.32
C MET A 32 1.64 -22.51 -15.73
N ASN A 33 2.07 -22.51 -14.46
CA ASN A 33 2.86 -23.60 -13.87
C ASN A 33 2.17 -24.32 -12.70
N LEU A 34 1.19 -23.70 -12.04
CA LEU A 34 0.48 -24.28 -10.91
C LEU A 34 -0.87 -24.86 -11.36
N SER A 35 -1.45 -25.74 -10.55
CA SER A 35 -2.77 -26.30 -10.81
C SER A 35 -3.60 -26.47 -9.54
N GLY A 36 -4.91 -26.63 -9.71
CA GLY A 36 -5.85 -26.85 -8.62
C GLY A 36 -5.84 -25.73 -7.57
N THR A 37 -5.81 -26.11 -6.29
CA THR A 37 -5.93 -25.19 -5.15
C THR A 37 -4.83 -24.13 -5.09
N GLN A 38 -3.63 -24.41 -5.61
CA GLN A 38 -2.52 -23.46 -5.62
C GLN A 38 -2.81 -22.22 -6.47
N VAL A 39 -3.47 -22.40 -7.63
CA VAL A 39 -3.84 -21.28 -8.51
C VAL A 39 -4.89 -20.39 -7.84
N TYR A 40 -5.91 -20.98 -7.20
CA TYR A 40 -6.93 -20.20 -6.50
C TYR A 40 -6.33 -19.41 -5.33
N LEU A 41 -5.40 -20.02 -4.58
CA LEU A 41 -4.70 -19.36 -3.49
C LEU A 41 -3.88 -18.16 -3.99
N LEU A 42 -3.14 -18.35 -5.10
CA LEU A 42 -2.36 -17.28 -5.73
C LEU A 42 -3.25 -16.14 -6.24
N VAL A 43 -4.34 -16.46 -6.95
CA VAL A 43 -5.27 -15.45 -7.48
C VAL A 43 -5.85 -14.61 -6.36
N PHE A 44 -6.31 -15.24 -5.27
CA PHE A 44 -6.89 -14.50 -4.16
C PHE A 44 -5.86 -13.64 -3.43
N ALA A 45 -4.65 -14.16 -3.21
CA ALA A 45 -3.55 -13.38 -2.62
C ALA A 45 -3.19 -12.15 -3.48
N SER A 46 -3.13 -12.33 -4.81
CA SER A 46 -2.87 -11.23 -5.74
C SER A 46 -3.98 -10.19 -5.74
N ILE A 47 -5.26 -10.59 -5.67
CA ILE A 47 -6.39 -9.65 -5.57
C ILE A 47 -6.33 -8.87 -4.25
N LEU A 48 -6.14 -9.55 -3.12
CA LEU A 48 -6.00 -8.90 -1.81
C LEU A 48 -4.86 -7.88 -1.82
N TYR A 49 -3.74 -8.20 -2.46
CA TYR A 49 -2.62 -7.28 -2.54
C TYR A 49 -2.91 -6.09 -3.45
N LEU A 50 -3.29 -6.33 -4.71
CA LEU A 50 -3.49 -5.27 -5.70
C LEU A 50 -4.66 -4.35 -5.33
N ILE A 51 -5.77 -4.93 -4.87
CA ILE A 51 -6.99 -4.18 -4.55
C ILE A 51 -7.01 -3.75 -3.07
N GLY A 52 -6.57 -4.59 -2.15
CA GLY A 52 -6.61 -4.30 -0.71
C GLY A 52 -5.43 -3.47 -0.20
N VAL A 53 -4.29 -3.49 -0.88
CA VAL A 53 -3.09 -2.73 -0.48
C VAL A 53 -2.82 -1.58 -1.45
N GLN A 54 -2.69 -1.89 -2.74
CA GLN A 54 -2.18 -0.91 -3.72
C GLN A 54 -3.22 0.15 -4.08
N LEU A 55 -4.47 -0.24 -4.31
CA LEU A 55 -5.54 0.71 -4.61
C LEU A 55 -5.78 1.73 -3.48
N PRO A 56 -5.88 1.37 -2.18
CA PRO A 56 -5.98 2.36 -1.12
C PRO A 56 -4.75 3.26 -1.00
N THR A 57 -3.56 2.71 -1.25
CA THR A 57 -2.30 3.49 -1.26
C THR A 57 -2.39 4.62 -2.27
N PHE A 58 -2.77 4.29 -3.51
CA PHE A 58 -2.89 5.26 -4.60
C PHE A 58 -4.05 6.23 -4.40
N ARG A 59 -5.22 5.72 -3.98
CA ARG A 59 -6.46 6.52 -3.96
C ARG A 59 -6.62 7.41 -2.74
N PHE A 60 -6.04 7.03 -1.60
CA PHE A 60 -6.24 7.72 -0.33
C PHE A 60 -4.92 8.15 0.31
N ASN A 61 -3.98 7.22 0.54
CA ASN A 61 -2.78 7.56 1.30
C ASN A 61 -1.86 8.54 0.57
N ILE A 62 -1.60 8.35 -0.74
CA ILE A 62 -0.78 9.29 -1.52
C ILE A 62 -1.43 10.68 -1.57
N PRO A 63 -2.72 10.83 -1.94
CA PRO A 63 -3.38 12.14 -1.91
C PRO A 63 -3.33 12.82 -0.54
N LEU A 64 -3.63 12.09 0.54
CA LEU A 64 -3.57 12.64 1.91
C LEU A 64 -2.15 13.09 2.27
N ASN A 65 -1.13 12.30 1.93
CA ASN A 65 0.27 12.67 2.18
C ASN A 65 0.68 13.92 1.38
N ASN A 66 0.25 14.03 0.13
CA ASN A 66 0.53 15.21 -0.70
C ASN A 66 -0.18 16.45 -0.14
N SER A 67 -1.44 16.32 0.31
CA SER A 67 -2.16 17.42 0.96
C SER A 67 -1.43 17.95 2.19
N LEU A 68 -0.85 17.08 3.03
CA LEU A 68 -0.02 17.51 4.16
C LEU A 68 1.24 18.27 3.73
N GLN A 69 1.88 17.88 2.62
CA GLN A 69 3.10 18.55 2.14
C GLN A 69 2.83 19.97 1.62
N HIS A 70 1.60 20.25 1.18
CA HIS A 70 1.20 21.56 0.70
C HIS A 70 0.69 22.49 1.80
N LEU A 71 0.54 21.99 3.03
CA LEU A 71 0.13 22.81 4.17
C LEU A 71 1.36 23.51 4.77
N ASP A 72 1.31 24.83 4.85
CA ASP A 72 2.37 25.66 5.41
C ASP A 72 2.19 25.78 6.93
N ILE A 73 2.69 24.76 7.65
CA ILE A 73 2.44 24.53 9.08
C ILE A 73 3.06 25.64 9.97
N GLU A 74 3.98 26.46 9.44
CA GLU A 74 4.68 27.48 10.21
C GLU A 74 3.84 28.72 10.55
N SER A 75 2.63 28.86 10.00
CA SER A 75 1.78 30.06 10.16
C SER A 75 0.46 29.85 10.92
N SER A 76 0.15 28.61 11.34
CA SER A 76 -1.19 28.26 11.86
C SER A 76 -1.30 28.43 13.38
N GLU A 77 -2.42 28.99 13.85
CA GLU A 77 -2.75 29.00 15.28
C GLU A 77 -2.98 27.57 15.80
N GLU A 78 -2.72 27.33 17.09
CA GLU A 78 -2.72 26.00 17.72
C GLU A 78 -4.06 25.22 17.56
N SER A 79 -5.18 25.95 17.48
CA SER A 79 -6.51 25.37 17.24
C SER A 79 -6.68 24.88 15.79
N GLU A 80 -6.12 25.59 14.82
CA GLU A 80 -6.19 25.26 13.39
C GLU A 80 -5.35 24.02 13.10
N ALA A 81 -4.16 23.92 13.72
CA ALA A 81 -3.30 22.75 13.65
C ALA A 81 -3.98 21.45 14.11
N THR A 82 -4.82 21.51 15.16
CA THR A 82 -5.53 20.34 15.66
C THR A 82 -6.57 19.82 14.65
N SER A 83 -7.35 20.73 14.07
CA SER A 83 -8.37 20.37 13.06
C SER A 83 -7.77 19.77 11.78
N VAL A 84 -6.64 20.31 11.32
CA VAL A 84 -5.88 19.79 10.17
C VAL A 84 -5.37 18.38 10.45
N ARG A 85 -4.87 18.15 11.67
CA ARG A 85 -4.42 16.82 12.09
C ARG A 85 -5.55 15.81 12.09
N ASP A 86 -6.69 16.12 12.68
CA ASP A 86 -7.83 15.20 12.72
C ASP A 86 -8.35 14.86 11.31
N ALA A 87 -8.40 15.87 10.43
CA ALA A 87 -8.80 15.70 9.03
C ALA A 87 -7.85 14.79 8.23
N PHE A 88 -6.58 14.70 8.62
CA PHE A 88 -5.60 13.79 8.03
C PHE A 88 -5.56 12.43 8.74
N GLU A 89 -5.34 12.41 10.06
CA GLU A 89 -5.01 11.21 10.84
C GLU A 89 -6.15 10.19 10.80
N ILE A 90 -7.41 10.63 10.92
CA ILE A 90 -8.57 9.72 10.94
C ILE A 90 -8.70 8.92 9.63
N PRO A 91 -8.84 9.56 8.44
CA PRO A 91 -8.93 8.80 7.19
C PRO A 91 -7.63 8.07 6.87
N TRP A 92 -6.47 8.64 7.19
CA TRP A 92 -5.19 8.00 6.92
C TRP A 92 -5.03 6.70 7.73
N ASN A 93 -5.29 6.72 9.03
CA ASN A 93 -5.20 5.56 9.91
C ASN A 93 -6.19 4.48 9.50
N ARG A 94 -7.42 4.86 9.13
CA ARG A 94 -8.43 3.91 8.64
C ARG A 94 -7.94 3.14 7.42
N TRP A 95 -7.46 3.85 6.40
CA TRP A 95 -6.97 3.21 5.17
C TRP A 95 -5.66 2.46 5.38
N ASN A 96 -4.79 2.96 6.27
CA ASN A 96 -3.57 2.27 6.64
C ASN A 96 -3.86 0.93 7.34
N ASN A 97 -4.83 0.89 8.26
CA ASN A 97 -5.24 -0.35 8.93
C ASN A 97 -5.82 -1.37 7.94
N ILE A 98 -6.66 -0.92 7.00
CA ILE A 98 -7.19 -1.78 5.92
C ILE A 98 -6.05 -2.38 5.11
N ARG A 99 -5.08 -1.56 4.69
CA ARG A 99 -3.90 -2.02 3.94
C ARG A 99 -3.09 -3.03 4.72
N THR A 100 -2.85 -2.78 6.01
CA THR A 100 -2.09 -3.69 6.88
C THR A 100 -2.73 -5.06 6.98
N VAL A 101 -4.03 -5.14 7.24
CA VAL A 101 -4.74 -6.42 7.33
C VAL A 101 -4.68 -7.18 6.00
N ASN A 102 -4.95 -6.49 4.88
CA ASN A 102 -4.88 -7.10 3.55
C ASN A 102 -3.47 -7.57 3.20
N ALA A 103 -2.44 -6.80 3.57
CA ALA A 103 -1.04 -7.16 3.34
C ALA A 103 -0.66 -8.41 4.14
N ILE A 104 -1.03 -8.50 5.42
CA ILE A 104 -0.78 -9.68 6.26
C ILE A 104 -1.43 -10.91 5.65
N LEU A 105 -2.70 -10.81 5.24
CA LEU A 105 -3.42 -11.92 4.63
C LEU A 105 -2.76 -12.35 3.30
N ALA A 106 -2.49 -11.41 2.41
CA ALA A 106 -1.87 -11.69 1.12
C ALA A 106 -0.49 -12.35 1.27
N VAL A 107 0.37 -11.81 2.13
CA VAL A 107 1.72 -12.36 2.39
C VAL A 107 1.62 -13.75 3.02
N SER A 108 0.72 -13.96 3.97
CA SER A 108 0.52 -15.27 4.59
C SER A 108 0.10 -16.32 3.55
N MET A 109 -0.80 -15.97 2.64
CA MET A 109 -1.23 -16.87 1.55
C MET A 109 -0.09 -17.19 0.57
N LEU A 110 0.73 -16.20 0.22
CA LEU A 110 1.91 -16.40 -0.63
C LEU A 110 2.97 -17.26 0.06
N LEU A 111 3.18 -17.09 1.37
CA LEU A 111 4.10 -17.95 2.15
C LEU A 111 3.58 -19.38 2.24
N VAL A 112 2.28 -19.58 2.48
CA VAL A 112 1.66 -20.91 2.46
C VAL A 112 1.80 -21.54 1.07
N LEU A 113 1.61 -20.77 0.00
CA LEU A 113 1.82 -21.23 -1.36
C LEU A 113 3.27 -21.68 -1.56
N LEU A 114 4.25 -20.86 -1.16
CA LEU A 114 5.68 -21.13 -1.30
C LEU A 114 6.15 -22.38 -0.52
N ILE A 115 5.57 -22.64 0.66
CA ILE A 115 5.92 -23.82 1.47
C ILE A 115 5.24 -25.10 0.93
N ARG A 116 4.12 -24.97 0.23
CA ARG A 116 3.32 -26.09 -0.30
C ARG A 116 3.47 -26.31 -1.81
N SER A 117 4.28 -25.49 -2.48
CA SER A 117 4.59 -25.58 -3.91
C SER A 117 5.72 -26.55 -4.19
#